data_AF-A0A0D2WVH5-F1
#
_entry.id   AF-A0A0D2WVH5-F1
#
_cell.length_a   1.000
_cell.length_b   1.000
_cell.length_c   1.000
_cell.angle_alpha   90.00
_cell.angle_beta   90.00
_cell.angle_gamma   90.00
#
_symmetry.space_group_name_H-M   'P 1'
#
loop_
_entity.id
_entity.type
_entity.pdbx_description
1 polymer ?
#
loop_
_entity_poly.entity_id
_entity_poly.type
_entity_poly.pdbx_seq_one_letter_code
_entity_poly.pdbx_strand_id
1 'polypeptide(L)'
;MSMSSGTASPYVHLSSSSSSAPPTPSTDAHPHLLSPQVSCPHCAKYQAELTIAKELLRLEQQQVATLRENAAKQEAAIAKHEETITKLQLTIAELSGTIKANNQLHTALQSEINTLNSAVSNQTQQISNQTQQINNQTQQINNQAQELHALRNQDSEKSKKIEELSNAFKRLEKRMDQASQAARQQDEAHQDTIDRQNANARRIHAISMFGEAARMVFAAQVGRAATHGSLTHNEIWNGLELDFARLYPSSLLTDQTGFLAVHVARTEDTDAIRFLKETCVGITFQTLVVAFWLRDVRNRQAHPPLGRGVDLIESLPAEFANHGVRIHAIEQRAQALA
;
A
#
# COMPACT_ATOMS: atom_id res chain seq x y z
N MET A 1 -56.09 -46.74 17.56
CA MET A 1 -57.11 -47.59 16.89
C MET A 1 -58.12 -48.00 17.93
N SER A 2 -59.39 -47.68 17.68
CA SER A 2 -60.55 -47.99 18.50
C SER A 2 -60.81 -49.50 18.63
N MET A 3 -61.81 -49.83 19.47
CA MET A 3 -62.51 -51.11 19.72
C MET A 3 -62.16 -51.66 21.12
N SER A 4 -63.07 -52.07 22.01
CA SER A 4 -64.49 -52.33 21.91
C SER A 4 -65.10 -52.35 23.32
N SER A 5 -66.32 -51.83 23.43
CA SER A 5 -67.30 -52.12 24.48
C SER A 5 -67.89 -53.53 24.29
N GLY A 6 -68.45 -54.10 25.36
CA GLY A 6 -69.24 -55.35 25.36
C GLY A 6 -69.38 -55.94 26.77
N THR A 7 -70.42 -55.61 27.54
CA THR A 7 -71.75 -56.29 27.65
C THR A 7 -71.82 -57.45 28.67
N ALA A 8 -72.55 -57.18 29.76
CA ALA A 8 -73.62 -57.97 30.40
C ALA A 8 -73.41 -59.43 30.89
N SER A 9 -73.65 -59.62 32.21
CA SER A 9 -74.50 -60.61 32.97
C SER A 9 -74.65 -62.07 32.49
N PRO A 10 -74.84 -63.10 33.38
CA PRO A 10 -75.92 -63.08 34.39
C PRO A 10 -75.71 -63.84 35.73
N TYR A 11 -76.56 -63.47 36.70
CA TYR A 11 -77.27 -64.30 37.70
C TYR A 11 -76.86 -65.79 37.87
N VAL A 12 -76.57 -66.19 39.12
CA VAL A 12 -77.09 -67.44 39.71
C VAL A 12 -77.51 -67.18 41.17
N HIS A 13 -78.82 -67.12 41.38
CA HIS A 13 -79.48 -67.41 42.65
C HIS A 13 -79.55 -68.93 42.83
N LEU A 14 -79.09 -69.46 43.96
CA LEU A 14 -79.49 -70.76 44.51
C LEU A 14 -79.61 -70.58 46.04
N SER A 15 -80.81 -70.48 46.59
CA SER A 15 -81.67 -71.60 47.02
C SER A 15 -81.41 -72.02 48.47
N SER A 16 -82.27 -71.49 49.33
CA SER A 16 -82.90 -72.10 50.50
C SER A 16 -82.72 -73.61 50.74
N SER A 17 -82.31 -73.95 51.97
CA SER A 17 -82.66 -75.17 52.71
C SER A 17 -82.34 -74.92 54.20
N SER A 18 -83.29 -74.60 55.09
CA SER A 18 -84.28 -75.48 55.74
C SER A 18 -83.66 -76.60 56.60
N SER A 19 -84.10 -76.66 57.87
CA SER A 19 -84.02 -77.82 58.78
C SER A 19 -82.62 -78.05 59.40
N SER A 20 -82.41 -78.26 60.70
CA SER A 20 -83.24 -78.87 61.74
C SER A 20 -82.71 -78.45 63.11
N ALA A 21 -83.59 -78.10 64.04
CA ALA A 21 -83.26 -77.92 65.45
C ALA A 21 -82.83 -79.27 66.09
N PRO A 22 -81.88 -79.28 67.03
CA PRO A 22 -81.63 -80.46 67.85
C PRO A 22 -82.80 -80.64 68.84
N PRO A 23 -83.38 -81.85 68.99
CA PRO A 23 -84.47 -82.07 69.92
C PRO A 23 -83.97 -82.02 71.36
N THR A 24 -84.72 -81.31 72.19
CA THR A 24 -84.73 -81.43 73.65
C THR A 24 -85.00 -82.88 74.05
N PRO A 25 -84.21 -83.49 74.96
CA PRO A 25 -84.57 -84.79 75.52
C PRO A 25 -85.68 -84.61 76.54
N SER A 26 -86.83 -85.23 76.25
CA SER A 26 -87.99 -85.31 77.12
C SER A 26 -87.67 -86.10 78.37
N THR A 27 -88.05 -85.50 79.50
CA THR A 27 -88.47 -86.16 80.73
C THR A 27 -89.44 -87.30 80.39
N ASP A 28 -89.08 -88.54 80.71
CA ASP A 28 -90.05 -89.60 80.93
C ASP A 28 -89.52 -90.66 81.90
N ALA A 29 -90.46 -91.18 82.67
CA ALA A 29 -90.29 -91.71 84.01
C ALA A 29 -90.26 -93.25 84.07
N HIS A 30 -89.58 -93.77 85.10
CA HIS A 30 -89.77 -95.07 85.79
C HIS A 30 -89.44 -96.38 85.02
N PRO A 31 -89.23 -97.55 85.68
CA PRO A 31 -89.33 -97.85 87.12
C PRO A 31 -88.09 -98.52 87.76
N HIS A 32 -88.07 -98.51 89.10
CA HIS A 32 -87.29 -99.41 89.94
C HIS A 32 -87.61 -100.88 89.60
N LEU A 33 -86.61 -101.66 89.20
CA LEU A 33 -86.62 -103.10 89.37
C LEU A 33 -85.28 -103.55 89.95
N LEU A 34 -85.32 -103.92 91.23
CA LEU A 34 -84.29 -104.70 91.89
C LEU A 34 -84.02 -105.95 91.04
N SER A 35 -82.75 -106.18 90.70
CA SER A 35 -82.30 -107.49 90.24
C SER A 35 -81.32 -108.09 91.24
N PRO A 36 -81.38 -109.42 91.48
CA PRO A 36 -80.75 -110.07 92.60
C PRO A 36 -79.27 -110.31 92.33
N GLN A 37 -78.44 -110.16 93.35
CA GLN A 37 -77.07 -110.65 93.35
C GLN A 37 -77.07 -112.19 93.34
N VAL A 38 -77.23 -112.81 92.17
CA VAL A 38 -76.88 -114.22 91.97
C VAL A 38 -75.49 -114.26 91.35
N SER A 39 -74.52 -114.59 92.20
CA SER A 39 -73.12 -114.84 91.83
C SER A 39 -73.03 -116.10 90.97
N CYS A 40 -73.19 -115.93 89.65
CA CYS A 40 -72.88 -116.95 88.67
C CYS A 40 -71.46 -116.69 88.13
N PRO A 41 -70.47 -117.58 88.35
CA PRO A 41 -69.07 -117.39 87.95
C PRO A 41 -68.89 -117.10 86.45
N HIS A 42 -69.80 -117.62 85.61
CA HIS A 42 -69.77 -117.40 84.16
C HIS A 42 -70.20 -115.97 83.76
N CYS A 43 -71.07 -115.33 84.55
CA CYS A 43 -71.47 -113.93 84.37
C CYS A 43 -70.35 -112.94 84.74
N ALA A 44 -69.53 -113.27 85.75
CA ALA A 44 -68.39 -112.42 86.15
C ALA A 44 -67.33 -112.33 85.04
N LYS A 45 -67.03 -113.46 84.35
CA LYS A 45 -66.14 -113.48 83.18
C LYS A 45 -66.68 -112.63 82.03
N TYR A 46 -67.96 -112.76 81.72
CA TYR A 46 -68.61 -111.97 80.66
C TYR A 46 -68.65 -110.46 80.99
N GLN A 47 -68.88 -110.09 82.26
CA GLN A 47 -68.81 -108.69 82.70
C GLN A 47 -67.39 -108.11 82.61
N ALA A 48 -66.36 -108.91 82.89
CA ALA A 48 -64.97 -108.51 82.72
C ALA A 48 -64.62 -108.30 81.23
N GLU A 49 -64.98 -109.25 80.36
CA GLU A 49 -64.78 -109.12 78.90
C GLU A 49 -65.53 -107.91 78.32
N LEU A 50 -66.78 -107.67 78.77
CA LEU A 50 -67.55 -106.49 78.38
C LEU A 50 -66.91 -105.19 78.85
N THR A 51 -66.31 -105.18 80.04
CA THR A 51 -65.60 -104.00 80.58
C THR A 51 -64.35 -103.71 79.75
N ILE A 52 -63.57 -104.73 79.40
CA ILE A 52 -62.39 -104.61 78.53
C ILE A 52 -62.81 -104.09 77.14
N ALA A 53 -63.87 -104.64 76.54
CA ALA A 53 -64.37 -104.21 75.24
C ALA A 53 -64.81 -102.74 75.23
N LYS A 54 -65.44 -102.27 76.33
CA LYS A 54 -65.83 -100.86 76.48
C LYS A 54 -64.61 -99.92 76.58
N GLU A 55 -63.58 -100.30 77.33
CA GLU A 55 -62.36 -99.50 77.42
C GLU A 55 -61.58 -99.48 76.10
N LEU A 56 -61.50 -100.61 75.39
CA LEU A 56 -60.92 -100.67 74.04
C LEU A 56 -61.67 -99.74 73.08
N LEU A 57 -63.00 -99.82 73.05
CA LEU A 57 -63.81 -98.92 72.22
C LEU A 57 -63.59 -97.44 72.60
N ARG A 58 -63.47 -97.13 73.89
CA ARG A 58 -63.19 -95.77 74.37
C ARG A 58 -61.81 -95.28 73.90
N LEU A 59 -60.79 -96.14 73.98
CA LEU A 59 -59.44 -95.83 73.50
C LEU A 59 -59.41 -95.62 71.99
N GLU A 60 -60.09 -96.47 71.22
CA GLU A 60 -60.22 -96.32 69.77
C GLU A 60 -60.93 -95.02 69.40
N GLN A 61 -62.04 -94.69 70.08
CA GLN A 61 -62.75 -93.43 69.89
C GLN A 61 -61.87 -92.21 70.21
N GLN A 62 -61.06 -92.29 71.27
CA GLN A 62 -60.11 -91.24 71.62
C GLN A 62 -59.01 -91.09 70.55
N GLN A 63 -58.46 -92.19 70.06
CA GLN A 63 -57.47 -92.18 68.99
C GLN A 63 -58.06 -91.60 67.70
N VAL A 64 -59.28 -91.98 67.33
CA VAL A 64 -59.99 -91.43 66.15
C VAL A 64 -60.24 -89.94 66.33
N ALA A 65 -60.62 -89.48 67.53
CA ALA A 65 -60.80 -88.06 67.81
C ALA A 65 -59.49 -87.27 67.61
N THR A 66 -58.37 -87.76 68.13
CA THR A 66 -57.05 -87.14 67.95
C THR A 66 -56.63 -87.11 66.48
N LEU A 67 -56.84 -88.21 65.74
CA LEU A 67 -56.54 -88.25 64.30
C LEU A 67 -57.39 -87.26 63.50
N ARG A 68 -58.67 -87.11 63.83
CA ARG A 68 -59.55 -86.11 63.20
C ARG A 68 -59.11 -84.68 63.49
N GLU A 69 -58.70 -84.39 64.72
CA GLU A 69 -58.17 -83.07 65.09
C GLU A 69 -56.89 -82.75 64.30
N ASN A 70 -55.98 -83.71 64.19
CA ASN A 70 -54.75 -83.55 63.41
C ASN A 70 -55.04 -83.40 61.91
N ALA A 71 -55.99 -84.16 61.36
CA ALA A 71 -56.42 -84.03 59.97
C ALA A 71 -56.99 -82.62 59.70
N ALA A 72 -57.87 -82.11 60.57
CA ALA A 72 -58.42 -80.76 60.45
C ALA A 72 -57.32 -79.67 60.53
N LYS A 73 -56.32 -79.84 61.39
CA LYS A 73 -55.15 -78.95 61.47
C LYS A 73 -54.33 -78.97 60.17
N GLN A 74 -54.13 -80.14 59.57
CA GLN A 74 -53.42 -80.29 58.30
C GLN A 74 -54.19 -79.68 57.13
N GLU A 75 -55.50 -79.92 57.05
CA GLU A 75 -56.38 -79.32 56.02
C GLU A 75 -56.33 -77.79 56.07
N ALA A 76 -56.40 -77.21 57.27
CA ALA A 76 -56.27 -75.76 57.44
C ALA A 76 -54.89 -75.23 57.00
N ALA A 77 -53.81 -75.97 57.26
CA ALA A 77 -52.48 -75.61 56.80
C ALA A 77 -52.34 -75.70 55.27
N ILE A 78 -52.91 -76.74 54.65
CA ILE A 78 -52.95 -76.91 53.18
C ILE A 78 -53.67 -75.73 52.55
N ALA A 79 -54.86 -75.36 53.03
CA ALA A 79 -55.61 -74.22 52.50
C ALA A 79 -54.81 -72.90 52.55
N LYS A 80 -54.08 -72.66 53.66
CA LYS A 80 -53.20 -71.48 53.78
C LYS A 80 -52.02 -71.52 52.79
N HIS A 81 -51.46 -72.70 52.53
CA HIS A 81 -50.40 -72.86 51.54
C HIS A 81 -50.92 -72.65 50.11
N GLU A 82 -52.11 -73.15 49.77
CA GLU A 82 -52.76 -72.93 48.47
C GLU A 82 -53.03 -71.44 48.21
N GLU A 83 -53.47 -70.69 49.22
CA GLU A 83 -53.63 -69.24 49.12
C GLU A 83 -52.28 -68.54 48.85
N THR A 84 -51.22 -68.98 49.54
CA THR A 84 -49.86 -68.43 49.35
C THR A 84 -49.32 -68.74 47.95
N ILE A 85 -49.53 -69.97 47.45
CA ILE A 85 -49.14 -70.38 46.10
C ILE A 85 -49.84 -69.50 45.06
N THR A 86 -51.15 -69.27 45.24
CA THR A 86 -51.94 -68.41 44.33
C THR A 86 -51.40 -66.97 44.31
N LYS A 87 -51.08 -66.41 45.49
CA LYS A 87 -50.46 -65.08 45.59
C LYS A 87 -49.11 -65.00 44.88
N LEU A 88 -48.25 -65.99 45.08
CA LEU A 88 -46.94 -66.04 44.43
C LEU A 88 -47.05 -66.18 42.90
N GLN A 89 -48.01 -66.97 42.41
CA GLN A 89 -48.27 -67.10 40.97
C GLN A 89 -48.70 -65.78 40.33
N LEU A 90 -49.55 -64.99 41.01
CA LEU A 90 -49.93 -63.66 40.55
C LEU A 90 -48.72 -62.70 40.51
N THR A 91 -47.91 -62.68 41.56
CA THR A 91 -46.67 -61.87 41.60
C THR A 91 -45.69 -62.26 40.49
N ILE A 92 -45.53 -63.56 40.20
CA ILE A 92 -44.69 -64.04 39.09
C ILE A 92 -45.20 -63.52 37.75
N ALA A 93 -46.52 -63.54 37.53
CA ALA A 93 -47.11 -63.03 36.29
C ALA A 93 -46.88 -61.52 36.11
N GLU A 94 -47.04 -60.73 37.18
CA GLU A 94 -46.78 -59.29 37.18
C GLU A 94 -45.31 -58.95 36.90
N LEU A 95 -44.39 -59.64 37.59
CA LEU A 95 -42.94 -59.46 37.38
C LEU A 95 -42.52 -59.86 35.96
N SER A 96 -43.07 -60.96 35.43
CA SER A 96 -42.84 -61.40 34.05
C SER A 96 -43.31 -60.35 33.04
N GLY A 97 -44.49 -59.74 33.27
CA GLY A 97 -44.99 -58.63 32.47
C GLY A 97 -44.06 -57.41 32.51
N THR A 98 -43.56 -57.06 33.69
CA THR A 98 -42.61 -55.94 33.88
C THR A 98 -41.27 -56.19 33.17
N ILE A 99 -40.73 -57.41 33.27
CA ILE A 99 -39.50 -57.81 32.57
C ILE A 99 -39.68 -57.66 31.05
N LYS A 100 -40.83 -58.10 30.52
CA LYS A 100 -41.13 -57.97 29.09
C LYS A 100 -41.16 -56.51 28.63
N ALA A 101 -41.82 -55.63 29.40
CA ALA A 101 -41.87 -54.19 29.11
C ALA A 101 -40.47 -53.55 29.15
N ASN A 102 -39.66 -53.89 30.16
CA ASN A 102 -38.29 -53.38 30.28
C ASN A 102 -37.39 -53.84 29.13
N ASN A 103 -37.52 -55.09 28.68
CA ASN A 103 -36.77 -55.60 27.52
C ASN A 103 -37.14 -54.88 26.22
N GLN A 104 -38.42 -54.52 26.05
CA GLN A 104 -38.87 -53.72 24.91
C GLN A 104 -38.28 -52.30 24.96
N LEU A 105 -38.32 -51.66 26.13
CA LEU A 105 -37.71 -50.34 26.33
C LEU A 105 -36.20 -50.36 26.07
N HIS A 106 -35.49 -51.36 26.59
CA HIS A 106 -34.06 -51.55 26.35
C HIS A 106 -33.75 -51.65 24.85
N THR A 107 -34.55 -52.42 24.10
CA THR A 107 -34.38 -52.56 22.65
C THR A 107 -34.62 -51.25 21.92
N ALA A 108 -35.63 -50.46 22.32
CA ALA A 108 -35.91 -49.16 21.75
C ALA A 108 -34.77 -48.16 21.99
N LEU A 109 -34.27 -48.08 23.23
CA LEU A 109 -33.14 -47.22 23.59
C LEU A 109 -31.86 -47.62 22.84
N GLN A 110 -31.60 -48.92 22.68
CA GLN A 110 -30.45 -49.38 21.90
C GLN A 110 -30.53 -48.93 20.44
N SER A 111 -31.73 -48.95 19.84
CA SER A 111 -31.95 -48.45 18.48
C SER A 111 -31.73 -46.93 18.37
N GLU A 112 -32.17 -46.18 19.38
CA GLU A 112 -31.96 -44.73 19.45
C GLU A 112 -30.47 -44.39 19.57
N ILE A 113 -29.74 -45.08 20.44
CA ILE A 113 -28.28 -44.94 20.58
C ILE A 113 -27.57 -45.18 19.24
N ASN A 114 -27.94 -46.24 18.51
CA ASN A 114 -27.33 -46.54 17.21
C ASN A 114 -27.63 -45.44 16.17
N THR A 115 -28.82 -44.85 16.21
CA THR A 115 -29.22 -43.75 15.33
C THR A 115 -28.41 -42.49 15.65
N LEU A 116 -28.29 -42.14 16.94
CA LEU A 116 -27.49 -41.00 17.41
C LEU A 116 -26.01 -41.17 17.07
N ASN A 117 -25.44 -42.36 17.26
CA ASN A 117 -24.05 -42.64 16.89
C ASN A 117 -23.81 -42.45 15.39
N SER A 118 -24.76 -42.88 14.55
CA SER A 118 -24.70 -42.67 13.10
C SER A 118 -24.77 -41.18 12.74
N ALA A 119 -25.64 -40.43 13.39
CA ALA A 119 -25.75 -38.98 13.22
C ALA A 119 -24.46 -38.24 13.62
N VAL A 120 -23.87 -38.59 14.76
CA VAL A 120 -22.59 -38.04 15.24
C VAL A 120 -21.46 -38.36 14.25
N SER A 121 -21.42 -39.59 13.72
CA SER A 121 -20.41 -39.98 12.73
C SER A 121 -20.51 -39.13 11.45
N ASN A 122 -21.73 -38.94 10.94
CA ASN A 122 -21.98 -38.11 9.76
C ASN A 122 -21.59 -36.65 10.00
N GLN A 123 -21.96 -36.08 11.15
CA GLN A 123 -21.58 -34.71 11.51
C GLN A 123 -20.06 -34.56 11.64
N THR A 124 -19.38 -35.55 12.22
CA THR A 124 -17.91 -35.58 12.31
C THR A 124 -17.26 -35.53 10.93
N GLN A 125 -17.78 -36.29 9.95
CA GLN A 125 -17.30 -36.25 8.57
C GLN A 125 -17.55 -34.88 7.91
N GLN A 126 -18.72 -34.27 8.13
CA GLN A 126 -19.04 -32.94 7.62
C GLN A 126 -18.07 -31.88 8.17
N ILE A 127 -17.79 -31.89 9.48
CA ILE A 127 -16.82 -30.99 10.13
C ILE A 127 -15.42 -31.18 9.53
N SER A 128 -15.00 -32.43 9.28
CA SER A 128 -13.71 -32.72 8.66
C SER A 128 -13.61 -32.11 7.25
N ASN A 129 -14.64 -32.28 6.43
CA ASN A 129 -14.70 -31.69 5.08
C ASN A 129 -14.68 -30.16 5.10
N GLN A 130 -15.45 -29.54 6.01
CA GLN A 130 -15.46 -28.09 6.18
C GLN A 130 -14.11 -27.55 6.64
N THR A 131 -13.44 -28.27 7.55
CA THR A 131 -12.09 -27.92 8.02
C THR A 131 -11.08 -27.93 6.86
N GLN A 132 -11.15 -28.92 5.97
CA GLN A 132 -10.32 -28.95 4.77
C GLN A 132 -10.60 -27.78 3.82
N GLN A 133 -11.88 -27.43 3.63
CA GLN A 133 -12.27 -26.26 2.82
C GLN A 133 -11.71 -24.96 3.40
N ILE A 134 -11.83 -24.75 4.71
CA ILE A 134 -11.27 -23.58 5.40
C ILE A 134 -9.76 -23.51 5.17
N ASN A 135 -9.03 -24.61 5.35
CA ASN A 135 -7.58 -24.65 5.14
C ASN A 135 -7.19 -24.25 3.70
N ASN A 136 -7.92 -24.75 2.70
CA ASN A 136 -7.69 -24.39 1.30
C ASN A 136 -7.94 -22.89 1.05
N GLN A 137 -9.03 -22.34 1.61
CA GLN A 137 -9.33 -20.91 1.49
C GLN A 137 -8.29 -20.04 2.20
N THR A 138 -7.82 -20.44 3.38
CA THR A 138 -6.73 -19.75 4.09
C THR A 138 -5.45 -19.70 3.25
N GLN A 139 -5.09 -20.81 2.57
CA GLN A 139 -3.94 -20.81 1.67
C GLN A 139 -4.14 -19.85 0.48
N GLN A 140 -5.33 -19.81 -0.12
CA GLN A 140 -5.65 -18.86 -1.19
C GLN A 140 -5.51 -17.41 -0.74
N ILE A 141 -6.05 -17.06 0.44
CA ILE A 141 -5.93 -15.72 1.02
C ILE A 141 -4.46 -15.35 1.21
N ASN A 142 -3.64 -16.27 1.73
CA ASN A 142 -2.21 -16.01 1.94
C ASN A 142 -1.47 -15.76 0.62
N ASN A 143 -1.77 -16.52 -0.43
CA ASN A 143 -1.18 -16.31 -1.76
C ASN A 143 -1.60 -14.94 -2.32
N GLN A 144 -2.88 -14.59 -2.24
CA GLN A 144 -3.38 -13.28 -2.69
C GLN A 144 -2.77 -12.12 -1.91
N ALA A 145 -2.57 -12.27 -0.60
CA ALA A 145 -1.91 -11.25 0.22
C ALA A 145 -0.46 -11.03 -0.22
N GLN A 146 0.27 -12.09 -0.56
CA GLN A 146 1.64 -12.00 -1.10
C GLN A 146 1.66 -11.30 -2.47
N GLU A 147 0.74 -11.61 -3.36
CA GLU A 147 0.60 -10.93 -4.65
C GLU A 147 0.32 -9.43 -4.49
N LEU A 148 -0.59 -9.06 -3.58
CA LEU A 148 -0.88 -7.65 -3.27
C LEU A 148 0.36 -6.92 -2.73
N HIS A 149 1.16 -7.56 -1.87
CA HIS A 149 2.41 -6.99 -1.40
C HIS A 149 3.42 -6.77 -2.54
N ALA A 150 3.55 -7.73 -3.46
CA ALA A 150 4.43 -7.60 -4.61
C ALA A 150 4.01 -6.43 -5.52
N LEU A 151 2.71 -6.32 -5.82
CA LEU A 151 2.17 -5.21 -6.62
C LEU A 151 2.39 -3.85 -5.95
N ARG A 152 2.18 -3.75 -4.63
CA ARG A 152 2.41 -2.52 -3.88
C ARG A 152 3.87 -2.06 -3.93
N ASN A 153 4.81 -3.01 -3.88
CA ASN A 153 6.24 -2.70 -4.03
C ASN A 153 6.53 -2.18 -5.45
N GLN A 154 5.95 -2.82 -6.48
CA GLN A 154 6.09 -2.38 -7.86
C GLN A 154 5.54 -0.96 -8.08
N ASP A 155 4.40 -0.62 -7.48
CA ASP A 155 3.82 0.72 -7.56
C ASP A 155 4.68 1.76 -6.82
N SER A 156 5.28 1.40 -5.69
CA SER A 156 6.24 2.25 -4.99
C SER A 156 7.47 2.57 -5.87
N GLU A 157 8.02 1.56 -6.54
CA GLU A 157 9.15 1.74 -7.46
C GLU A 157 8.78 2.62 -8.67
N LYS A 158 7.62 2.38 -9.28
CA LYS A 158 7.13 3.22 -10.38
C LYS A 158 6.93 4.67 -9.94
N SER A 159 6.40 4.88 -8.74
CA SER A 159 6.20 6.22 -8.18
C SER A 159 7.53 6.97 -8.01
N LYS A 160 8.58 6.29 -7.52
CA LYS A 160 9.94 6.87 -7.45
C LYS A 160 10.48 7.25 -8.83
N LYS A 161 10.32 6.38 -9.84
CA LYS A 161 10.74 6.68 -11.22
C LYS A 161 10.00 7.88 -11.80
N ILE A 162 8.70 8.03 -11.51
CA ILE A 162 7.92 9.20 -11.93
C ILE A 162 8.47 10.49 -11.28
N GLU A 163 8.81 10.46 -9.99
CA GLU A 163 9.40 11.60 -9.29
C GLU A 163 10.77 11.98 -9.86
N GLU A 164 11.64 10.99 -10.12
CA GLU A 164 12.93 11.18 -10.77
C GLU A 164 12.80 11.84 -12.15
N LEU A 165 11.87 11.33 -12.98
CA LEU A 165 11.58 11.88 -14.31
C LEU A 165 11.02 13.31 -14.23
N SER A 166 10.11 13.58 -13.29
CA SER A 166 9.55 14.92 -13.05
C SER A 166 10.65 15.93 -12.70
N ASN A 167 11.57 15.54 -11.82
CA ASN A 167 12.72 16.38 -11.44
C ASN A 167 13.69 16.57 -12.61
N ALA A 168 13.90 15.56 -13.46
CA ALA A 168 14.71 15.68 -14.67
C ALA A 168 14.07 16.66 -15.68
N PHE A 169 12.74 16.57 -15.87
CA PHE A 169 12.01 17.48 -16.74
C PHE A 169 12.13 18.94 -16.29
N LYS A 170 11.92 19.22 -15.00
CA LYS A 170 12.12 20.58 -14.43
C LYS A 170 13.53 21.13 -14.66
N ARG A 171 14.56 20.27 -14.57
CA ARG A 171 15.95 20.67 -14.86
C ARG A 171 16.14 20.99 -16.35
N LEU A 172 15.53 20.21 -17.24
CA LEU A 172 15.59 20.47 -18.69
C LEU A 172 14.87 21.77 -19.05
N GLU A 173 13.69 22.02 -18.49
CA GLU A 173 12.93 23.26 -18.65
C GLU A 173 13.78 24.48 -18.25
N LYS A 174 14.39 24.44 -17.06
CA LYS A 174 15.31 25.49 -16.60
C LYS A 174 16.49 25.71 -17.55
N ARG A 175 17.09 24.63 -18.08
CA ARG A 175 18.20 24.73 -19.04
C ARG A 175 17.75 25.32 -20.38
N MET A 176 16.54 24.99 -20.82
CA MET A 176 15.96 25.53 -22.05
C MET A 176 15.68 27.03 -21.91
N ASP A 177 15.15 27.47 -20.77
CA ASP A 177 14.96 28.89 -20.48
C ASP A 177 16.28 29.66 -20.46
N GLN A 178 17.31 29.09 -19.80
CA GLN A 178 18.66 29.66 -19.77
C GLN A 178 19.28 29.75 -21.17
N ALA A 179 19.17 28.68 -21.96
CA ALA A 179 19.66 28.67 -23.34
C ALA A 179 18.93 29.71 -24.21
N SER A 180 17.61 29.85 -24.02
CA SER A 180 16.80 30.85 -24.74
C SER A 180 17.19 32.28 -24.36
N GLN A 181 17.47 32.55 -23.09
CA GLN A 181 17.97 33.85 -22.63
C GLN A 181 19.38 34.14 -23.16
N ALA A 182 20.27 33.14 -23.15
CA ALA A 182 21.62 33.28 -23.70
C ALA A 182 21.61 33.56 -25.21
N ALA A 183 20.72 32.89 -25.96
CA ALA A 183 20.54 33.16 -27.39
C ALA A 183 20.09 34.61 -27.64
N ARG A 184 19.13 35.13 -26.86
CA ARG A 184 18.71 36.55 -26.95
C ARG A 184 19.84 37.52 -26.65
N GLN A 185 20.64 37.23 -25.61
CA GLN A 185 21.82 38.04 -25.28
C GLN A 185 22.85 38.03 -26.40
N GLN A 186 23.02 36.89 -27.08
CA GLN A 186 23.91 36.79 -28.24
C GLN A 186 23.39 37.59 -29.43
N ASP A 187 22.08 37.53 -29.71
CA ASP A 187 21.46 38.32 -30.78
C ASP A 187 21.56 39.83 -30.51
N GLU A 188 21.34 40.25 -29.26
CA GLU A 188 21.50 41.65 -28.83
C GLU A 188 22.96 42.10 -28.97
N ALA A 189 23.92 41.29 -28.53
CA ALA A 189 25.35 41.57 -28.71
C ALA A 189 25.76 41.63 -30.20
N HIS A 190 25.16 40.78 -31.04
CA HIS A 190 25.40 40.81 -32.48
C HIS A 190 24.80 42.07 -33.12
N GLN A 191 23.58 42.45 -32.74
CA GLN A 191 22.92 43.66 -33.19
C GLN A 191 23.72 44.92 -32.80
N ASP A 192 24.20 44.99 -31.57
CA ASP A 192 25.11 46.04 -31.09
C ASP A 192 26.38 46.14 -31.97
N THR A 193 26.92 44.99 -32.37
CA THR A 193 28.12 44.93 -33.23
C THR A 193 27.81 45.47 -34.63
N ILE A 194 26.66 45.10 -35.20
CA ILE A 194 26.19 45.62 -36.50
C ILE A 194 25.99 47.14 -36.41
N ASP A 195 25.38 47.63 -35.33
CA ASP A 195 25.12 49.06 -35.15
C ASP A 195 26.41 49.86 -34.99
N ARG A 196 27.41 49.32 -34.27
CA ARG A 196 28.76 49.91 -34.20
C ARG A 196 29.45 49.91 -35.56
N GLN A 197 29.36 48.84 -36.33
CA GLN A 197 29.92 48.77 -37.69
C GLN A 197 29.25 49.79 -38.61
N ASN A 198 27.93 49.90 -38.58
CA ASN A 198 27.16 50.89 -39.33
C ASN A 198 27.52 52.33 -38.91
N ALA A 199 27.67 52.58 -37.60
CA ALA A 199 28.13 53.88 -37.10
C ALA A 199 29.54 54.21 -37.58
N ASN A 200 30.46 53.24 -37.55
CA ASN A 200 31.81 53.41 -38.06
C ASN A 200 31.83 53.66 -39.58
N ALA A 201 31.04 52.92 -40.35
CA ALA A 201 30.89 53.13 -41.78
C ALA A 201 30.37 54.55 -42.10
N ARG A 202 29.40 55.06 -41.32
CA ARG A 202 28.93 56.44 -41.41
C ARG A 202 30.04 57.46 -41.11
N ARG A 203 30.88 57.22 -40.10
CA ARG A 203 32.04 58.08 -39.78
C ARG A 203 33.06 58.09 -40.91
N ILE A 204 33.42 56.93 -41.45
CA ILE A 204 34.36 56.81 -42.58
C ILE A 204 33.80 57.52 -43.82
N HIS A 205 32.51 57.31 -44.14
CA HIS A 205 31.85 58.00 -45.25
C HIS A 205 31.88 59.52 -45.08
N ALA A 206 31.57 60.01 -43.87
CA ALA A 206 31.68 61.44 -43.56
C ALA A 206 33.11 61.95 -43.79
N ILE A 207 34.13 61.28 -43.23
CA ILE A 207 35.55 61.63 -43.42
C ILE A 207 35.92 61.68 -44.92
N SER A 208 35.43 60.73 -45.72
CA SER A 208 35.66 60.73 -47.17
C SER A 208 35.05 61.96 -47.85
N MET A 209 33.80 62.32 -47.50
CA MET A 209 33.15 63.54 -48.03
C MET A 209 33.88 64.81 -47.61
N PHE A 210 34.33 64.89 -46.35
CA PHE A 210 35.20 65.98 -45.87
C PHE A 210 36.49 66.07 -46.67
N GLY A 211 37.14 64.93 -46.92
CA GLY A 211 38.36 64.87 -47.72
C GLY A 211 38.17 65.34 -49.16
N GLU A 212 37.05 65.02 -49.81
CA GLU A 212 36.72 65.50 -51.16
C GLU A 212 36.42 67.00 -51.19
N ALA A 213 35.60 67.49 -50.25
CA ALA A 213 35.31 68.91 -50.13
C ALA A 213 36.57 69.74 -49.85
N ALA A 214 37.46 69.28 -48.96
CA ALA A 214 38.75 69.91 -48.72
C ALA A 214 39.61 70.01 -49.99
N ARG A 215 39.64 68.94 -50.81
CA ARG A 215 40.33 68.96 -52.11
C ARG A 215 39.71 69.98 -53.07
N MET A 216 38.38 70.09 -53.11
CA MET A 216 37.69 71.08 -53.94
C MET A 216 38.02 72.52 -53.52
N VAL A 217 38.01 72.82 -52.22
CA VAL A 217 38.39 74.15 -51.68
C VAL A 217 39.84 74.47 -52.00
N PHE A 218 40.74 73.52 -51.76
CA PHE A 218 42.16 73.68 -52.07
C PHE A 218 42.39 73.94 -53.55
N ALA A 219 41.78 73.14 -54.44
CA ALA A 219 41.87 73.35 -55.89
C ALA A 219 41.33 74.72 -56.31
N ALA A 220 40.22 75.18 -55.72
CA ALA A 220 39.67 76.51 -55.99
C ALA A 220 40.59 77.65 -55.52
N GLN A 221 41.30 77.47 -54.39
CA GLN A 221 42.27 78.46 -53.88
C GLN A 221 43.55 78.49 -54.71
N VAL A 222 44.09 77.33 -55.10
CA VAL A 222 45.22 77.22 -56.03
C VAL A 222 44.86 77.85 -57.37
N GLY A 223 43.64 77.61 -57.88
CA GLY A 223 43.12 78.28 -59.07
C GLY A 223 43.09 79.81 -58.93
N ARG A 224 42.63 80.34 -57.79
CA ARG A 224 42.64 81.79 -57.49
C ARG A 224 44.05 82.38 -57.41
N ALA A 225 45.01 81.65 -56.83
CA ALA A 225 46.41 82.09 -56.77
C ALA A 225 47.06 82.15 -58.15
N ALA A 226 46.73 81.22 -59.04
CA ALA A 226 47.20 81.21 -60.42
C ALA A 226 46.66 82.40 -61.25
N THR A 227 45.46 82.89 -60.93
CA THR A 227 44.82 84.00 -61.67
C THR A 227 45.14 85.40 -61.15
N HIS A 228 45.55 85.56 -59.89
CA HIS A 228 45.74 86.90 -59.27
C HIS A 228 47.18 87.32 -58.98
N GLY A 229 48.18 86.49 -59.28
CA GLY A 229 49.60 86.85 -59.14
C GLY A 229 50.09 86.79 -57.68
N SER A 230 51.06 85.90 -57.44
CA SER A 230 51.87 85.74 -56.23
C SER A 230 51.16 86.08 -54.90
N LEU A 231 50.14 85.30 -54.52
CA LEU A 231 49.70 85.25 -53.14
C LEU A 231 50.82 84.67 -52.27
N THR A 232 51.14 85.37 -51.19
CA THR A 232 52.12 84.90 -50.21
C THR A 232 51.57 83.66 -49.47
N HIS A 233 52.45 82.81 -48.94
CA HIS A 233 52.06 81.58 -48.26
C HIS A 233 51.01 81.79 -47.14
N ASN A 234 51.08 82.93 -46.44
CA ASN A 234 50.13 83.29 -45.40
C ASN A 234 48.74 83.65 -45.95
N GLU A 235 48.65 84.26 -47.14
CA GLU A 235 47.35 84.60 -47.74
C GLU A 235 46.60 83.37 -48.24
N ILE A 236 47.33 82.37 -48.76
CA ILE A 236 46.77 81.07 -49.17
C ILE A 236 46.24 80.31 -47.94
N TRP A 237 46.99 80.29 -46.84
CA TRP A 237 46.55 79.65 -45.60
C TRP A 237 45.37 80.34 -44.94
N ASN A 238 45.38 81.68 -44.85
CA ASN A 238 44.26 82.43 -44.29
C ASN A 238 42.99 82.27 -45.13
N GLY A 239 43.11 82.21 -46.47
CA GLY A 239 41.99 81.94 -47.37
C GLY A 239 41.42 80.53 -47.22
N LEU A 240 42.30 79.53 -47.05
CA LEU A 240 41.91 78.15 -46.72
C LEU A 240 41.18 78.08 -45.37
N GLU A 241 41.72 78.71 -44.32
CA GLU A 241 41.13 78.72 -42.98
C GLU A 241 39.73 79.37 -42.97
N LEU A 242 39.56 80.49 -43.71
CA LEU A 242 38.27 81.18 -43.82
C LEU A 242 37.23 80.38 -44.62
N ASP A 243 37.63 79.77 -45.74
CA ASP A 243 36.73 78.97 -46.57
C ASP A 243 36.36 77.64 -45.88
N PHE A 244 37.29 77.03 -45.13
CA PHE A 244 36.98 75.86 -44.29
C PHE A 244 36.00 76.22 -43.16
N ALA A 245 36.20 77.36 -42.50
CA ALA A 245 35.30 77.85 -41.46
C ALA A 245 33.89 78.21 -42.00
N ARG A 246 33.79 78.62 -43.27
CA ARG A 246 32.50 78.92 -43.92
C ARG A 246 31.74 77.68 -44.38
N LEU A 247 32.44 76.66 -44.86
CA LEU A 247 31.82 75.43 -45.36
C LEU A 247 31.41 74.46 -44.25
N TYR A 248 31.96 74.62 -43.05
CA TYR A 248 31.68 73.73 -41.92
C TYR A 248 31.23 74.49 -40.67
N PRO A 249 29.91 74.63 -40.46
CA PRO A 249 29.41 75.19 -39.21
C PRO A 249 29.85 74.31 -38.03
N SER A 250 30.21 74.96 -36.92
CA SER A 250 30.81 74.40 -35.72
C SER A 250 30.04 73.23 -35.06
N SER A 251 28.81 72.96 -35.50
CA SER A 251 27.97 71.85 -35.03
C SER A 251 28.43 70.46 -35.51
N LEU A 252 29.24 70.37 -36.57
CA LEU A 252 29.84 69.11 -37.06
C LEU A 252 31.22 68.81 -36.44
N LEU A 253 31.77 69.75 -35.66
CA LEU A 253 33.10 69.69 -35.02
C LEU A 253 33.02 69.44 -33.51
N THR A 254 31.96 68.79 -33.04
CA THR A 254 31.80 68.44 -31.62
C THR A 254 32.68 67.27 -31.17
N ASP A 255 33.21 66.48 -32.11
CA ASP A 255 34.26 65.50 -31.83
C ASP A 255 35.61 66.22 -32.00
N GLN A 256 36.29 66.51 -30.88
CA GLN A 256 37.45 67.40 -30.75
C GLN A 256 38.67 67.08 -31.66
N THR A 257 38.63 65.97 -32.40
CA THR A 257 39.70 65.50 -33.27
C THR A 257 39.92 66.36 -34.51
N GLY A 258 38.87 66.99 -35.08
CA GLY A 258 39.00 67.83 -36.27
C GLY A 258 39.79 69.12 -36.05
N PHE A 259 39.54 69.80 -34.91
CA PHE A 259 40.25 71.02 -34.54
C PHE A 259 41.69 70.73 -34.09
N LEU A 260 41.92 69.62 -33.37
CA LEU A 260 43.24 69.24 -32.90
C LEU A 260 44.20 68.94 -34.06
N ALA A 261 43.75 68.30 -35.14
CA ALA A 261 44.62 67.97 -36.28
C ALA A 261 45.16 69.22 -37.01
N VAL A 262 44.33 70.27 -37.14
CA VAL A 262 44.73 71.54 -37.77
C VAL A 262 45.64 72.35 -36.84
N HIS A 263 45.34 72.36 -35.54
CA HIS A 263 46.16 73.08 -34.57
C HIS A 263 47.53 72.44 -34.35
N VAL A 264 47.61 71.11 -34.28
CA VAL A 264 48.86 70.36 -34.09
C VAL A 264 49.78 70.45 -35.32
N ALA A 265 49.22 70.53 -36.53
CA ALA A 265 50.02 70.82 -37.73
C ALA A 265 50.68 72.22 -37.69
N ARG A 266 50.14 73.15 -36.89
CA ARG A 266 50.66 74.52 -36.76
C ARG A 266 51.65 74.68 -35.60
N THR A 267 51.54 73.89 -34.54
CA THR A 267 52.33 74.09 -33.30
C THR A 267 53.62 73.26 -33.21
N GLU A 268 53.86 72.33 -34.14
CA GLU A 268 55.03 71.43 -34.16
C GLU A 268 55.23 70.61 -32.86
N ASP A 269 54.18 70.51 -32.03
CA ASP A 269 54.22 69.82 -30.75
C ASP A 269 54.30 68.30 -30.96
N THR A 270 55.51 67.76 -30.77
CA THR A 270 55.82 66.34 -30.95
C THR A 270 55.02 65.41 -30.04
N ASP A 271 54.61 65.87 -28.86
CA ASP A 271 53.82 65.05 -27.93
C ASP A 271 52.35 65.03 -28.36
N ALA A 272 51.82 66.14 -28.89
CA ALA A 272 50.50 66.17 -29.51
C ALA A 272 50.41 65.33 -30.80
N ILE A 273 51.49 65.29 -31.58
CA ILE A 273 51.62 64.39 -32.76
C ILE A 273 51.68 62.92 -32.32
N ARG A 274 52.39 62.60 -31.23
CA ARG A 274 52.45 61.24 -30.67
C ARG A 274 51.08 60.80 -30.13
N PHE A 275 50.38 61.68 -29.42
CA PHE A 275 49.02 61.45 -28.94
C PHE A 275 48.02 61.22 -30.08
N LEU A 276 48.10 61.99 -31.18
CA LEU A 276 47.31 61.74 -32.39
C LEU A 276 47.65 60.39 -33.05
N LYS A 277 48.93 59.99 -33.07
CA LYS A 277 49.35 58.68 -33.58
C LYS A 277 48.81 57.51 -32.76
N GLU A 278 48.80 57.62 -31.44
CA GLU A 278 48.38 56.55 -30.53
C GLU A 278 46.84 56.49 -30.36
N THR A 279 46.17 57.64 -30.44
CA THR A 279 44.71 57.74 -30.20
C THR A 279 43.88 57.66 -31.48
N CYS A 280 44.43 58.05 -32.64
CA CYS A 280 43.75 58.03 -33.94
C CYS A 280 44.29 56.94 -34.88
N VAL A 281 44.30 55.68 -34.42
CA VAL A 281 44.80 54.51 -35.18
C VAL A 281 44.07 54.29 -36.53
N GLY A 282 42.97 55.00 -36.81
CA GLY A 282 42.24 54.96 -38.07
C GLY A 282 42.35 56.19 -38.99
N ILE A 283 42.98 57.29 -38.57
CA ILE A 283 43.20 58.44 -39.49
C ILE A 283 44.40 58.08 -40.36
N THR A 284 44.05 57.46 -41.47
CA THR A 284 44.92 56.87 -42.47
C THR A 284 46.17 57.71 -42.74
N PHE A 285 47.27 56.98 -42.88
CA PHE A 285 48.55 57.27 -43.53
C PHE A 285 48.59 58.51 -44.45
N GLN A 286 47.54 58.86 -45.18
CA GLN A 286 47.45 60.08 -46.01
C GLN A 286 47.65 61.39 -45.24
N THR A 287 47.08 61.59 -44.05
CA THR A 287 47.28 62.86 -43.31
C THR A 287 48.70 62.96 -42.78
N LEU A 288 49.27 61.83 -42.34
CA LEU A 288 50.67 61.72 -41.94
C LEU A 288 51.61 61.88 -43.14
N VAL A 289 51.27 61.35 -44.32
CA VAL A 289 52.05 61.52 -45.56
C VAL A 289 52.02 62.96 -46.04
N VAL A 290 50.88 63.66 -45.95
CA VAL A 290 50.82 65.10 -46.28
C VAL A 290 51.62 65.91 -45.27
N ALA A 291 51.53 65.62 -43.96
CA ALA A 291 52.33 66.28 -42.95
C ALA A 291 53.84 65.99 -43.08
N PHE A 292 54.22 64.74 -43.38
CA PHE A 292 55.62 64.36 -43.65
C PHE A 292 56.13 64.96 -44.96
N TRP A 293 55.30 65.00 -46.00
CA TRP A 293 55.65 65.60 -47.28
C TRP A 293 55.82 67.12 -47.14
N LEU A 294 54.94 67.80 -46.38
CA LEU A 294 55.10 69.22 -46.06
C LEU A 294 56.33 69.50 -45.19
N ARG A 295 56.65 68.61 -44.23
CA ARG A 295 57.88 68.69 -43.41
C ARG A 295 59.14 68.46 -44.25
N ASP A 296 59.12 67.48 -45.16
CA ASP A 296 60.23 67.18 -46.06
C ASP A 296 60.45 68.31 -47.07
N VAL A 297 59.38 68.87 -47.64
CA VAL A 297 59.46 70.04 -48.54
C VAL A 297 60.00 71.28 -47.81
N ARG A 298 59.61 71.51 -46.54
CA ARG A 298 60.13 72.63 -45.74
C ARG A 298 61.59 72.44 -45.32
N ASN A 299 61.99 71.22 -44.96
CA ASN A 299 63.38 70.91 -44.60
C ASN A 299 64.32 70.97 -45.80
N ARG A 300 63.86 70.60 -47.01
CA ARG A 300 64.63 70.73 -48.25
C ARG A 300 64.85 72.19 -48.68
N GLN A 301 64.08 73.15 -48.17
CA GLN A 301 64.32 74.58 -48.40
C GLN A 301 65.33 75.18 -47.42
N ALA A 302 65.62 74.54 -46.29
CA ALA A 302 66.55 75.07 -45.29
C ALA A 302 68.02 74.70 -45.55
N HIS A 303 68.32 73.58 -46.24
CA HIS A 303 69.69 73.14 -46.52
C HIS A 303 69.83 72.38 -47.86
N PRO A 304 70.75 72.79 -48.78
CA PRO A 304 71.06 72.02 -49.99
C PRO A 304 72.02 70.84 -49.70
N PRO A 305 72.01 69.76 -50.50
CA PRO A 305 72.52 68.46 -50.08
C PRO A 305 74.03 68.32 -50.29
N LEU A 306 74.74 67.87 -49.26
CA LEU A 306 76.06 67.25 -49.38
C LEU A 306 75.97 65.80 -48.90
N GLY A 307 76.04 64.89 -49.86
CA GLY A 307 76.78 63.62 -49.85
C GLY A 307 76.71 62.64 -48.66
N ARG A 308 76.46 61.38 -49.05
CA ARG A 308 76.74 60.08 -48.42
C ARG A 308 75.55 59.43 -47.74
N GLY A 309 75.38 58.16 -48.11
CA GLY A 309 74.46 57.23 -47.49
C GLY A 309 75.08 56.52 -46.30
N VAL A 310 74.49 55.34 -46.05
CA VAL A 310 74.86 54.28 -45.11
C VAL A 310 74.06 54.32 -43.79
N ASP A 311 73.37 53.20 -43.60
CA ASP A 311 72.86 52.54 -42.39
C ASP A 311 71.79 53.24 -41.52
N LEU A 312 70.62 52.58 -41.43
CA LEU A 312 69.96 52.29 -40.16
C LEU A 312 68.99 51.11 -40.32
N ILE A 313 69.53 49.90 -40.15
CA ILE A 313 68.83 48.78 -39.53
C ILE A 313 68.95 48.98 -38.00
N GLU A 314 67.97 48.47 -37.24
CA GLU A 314 67.93 48.36 -35.77
C GLU A 314 67.54 49.59 -34.94
N SER A 315 66.24 49.73 -34.68
CA SER A 315 65.71 49.87 -33.32
C SER A 315 64.19 49.72 -33.31
N LEU A 316 63.70 48.50 -33.03
CA LEU A 316 62.30 48.27 -32.63
C LEU A 316 62.28 47.97 -31.12
N PRO A 317 61.41 48.60 -30.31
CA PRO A 317 61.35 48.37 -28.87
C PRO A 317 60.88 46.96 -28.50
N ALA A 318 61.48 46.39 -27.46
CA ALA A 318 61.25 45.05 -26.93
C ALA A 318 59.88 44.82 -26.23
N GLU A 319 58.84 45.59 -26.56
CA GLU A 319 57.54 45.53 -25.84
C GLU A 319 56.53 44.52 -26.42
N PHE A 320 56.88 43.80 -27.49
CA PHE A 320 56.02 42.75 -28.07
C PHE A 320 56.31 41.33 -27.57
N ALA A 321 57.23 41.13 -26.62
CA ALA A 321 57.56 39.81 -26.09
C ALA A 321 56.49 39.21 -25.14
N ASN A 322 55.45 39.96 -24.76
CA ASN A 322 54.50 39.54 -23.72
C ASN A 322 53.16 38.97 -24.22
N HIS A 323 53.06 38.56 -25.49
CA HIS A 323 51.88 37.87 -26.04
C HIS A 323 52.10 36.37 -26.31
N GLY A 324 53.32 35.85 -26.14
CA GLY A 324 53.63 34.42 -26.26
C GLY A 324 53.18 33.56 -25.06
N VAL A 325 52.94 34.16 -23.89
CA VAL A 325 52.64 33.41 -22.65
C VAL A 325 51.17 32.99 -22.53
N ARG A 326 50.26 33.66 -23.26
CA ARG A 326 48.81 33.34 -23.18
C ARG A 326 48.35 32.23 -24.12
N ILE A 327 49.10 31.93 -25.18
CA ILE A 327 48.78 30.84 -26.12
C ILE A 327 49.14 29.48 -25.51
N HIS A 328 50.23 29.39 -24.74
CA HIS A 328 50.65 28.14 -24.11
C HIS A 328 49.74 27.69 -22.96
N ALA A 329 49.08 28.63 -22.27
CA ALA A 329 48.14 28.32 -21.19
C ALA A 329 46.77 27.79 -21.68
N ILE A 330 46.39 28.08 -22.93
CA ILE A 330 45.16 27.56 -23.56
C ILE A 330 45.41 26.14 -24.11
N GLU A 331 46.61 25.88 -24.62
CA GLU A 331 47.00 24.58 -25.15
C GLU A 331 47.14 23.50 -24.06
N GLN A 332 47.67 23.85 -22.88
CA GLN A 332 47.73 22.92 -21.73
C GLN A 332 46.35 22.60 -21.13
N ARG A 333 45.36 23.48 -21.27
CA ARG A 333 43.99 23.25 -20.77
C ARG A 333 43.15 22.37 -21.71
N ALA A 334 43.48 22.36 -23.01
CA ALA A 334 42.84 21.48 -23.99
C ALA A 334 43.33 20.02 -23.89
N GLN A 335 44.58 19.79 -23.49
CA GLN A 335 45.13 18.44 -23.28
C GLN A 335 44.69 17.79 -21.95
N ALA A 336 44.21 18.56 -20.98
CA ALA A 336 43.70 18.04 -19.71
C ALA A 336 42.19 17.69 -19.74
N LEU A 337 41.49 17.99 -20.84
CA LEU A 337 40.05 17.74 -21.03
C LEU A 337 39.76 16.70 -22.12
N ALA A 338 40.80 16.05 -22.68
CA ALA A 338 40.72 14.90 -23.57
C ALA A 338 41.21 13.64 -22.84
#